data_AF-A0A540W0K7-F1
#
_entry.id   AF-A0A540W0K7-F1
#
_cell.length_a   1.000
_cell.length_b   1.000
_cell.length_c   1.000
_cell.angle_alpha   90.00
_cell.angle_beta   90.00
_cell.angle_gamma   90.00
#
_symmetry.space_group_name_H-M   'P 1'
#
loop_
_entity.id
_entity.type
_entity.pdbx_description
1 polymer ?
#
loop_
_entity_poly.entity_id
_entity_poly.type
_entity_poly.pdbx_seq_one_letter_code
_entity_poly.pdbx_strand_id
1 'polypeptide(L)'
;MILSSSTGTVPGPAETSRRLLGELTNSGRVSFRLACSRLTVWESLLMQHLLGRDDIELIEQPTPGEELIRVTRSALSGLAFWRPREVADPRAEPLGWLRVPPQVVDMVAEEAAALEAREAAELLEVEAVLRAWARGGELDRRLVQLADWVERVETVYVFVGRDVFSKSDAGSNTLTRDGLLAGLRERPVETWRPADRLFVVLASCLFLSGRSVRFEEFNGRQLSATRLRDYLMDRYVNYCAAVGRVPDNPHGIPLLELAGRVRNLLAEVDRSEMMRYRRINGLTFAKNEYLTDFPLPRDPETMPELVAEFGRTVLGVAGSGKVRRDLRAMTLAAAELDAKAGPDGTAPGTGEQSAIGELLGAIVLSAILATDSDYGMSSSIRDLASLRGASPGGPEGVLALKKGDFFCCCLPHTTRMAATGDETVPILWRAAQRMMFNRWHFVPGEFDRAEIPANRHYFFPPQIPDIAEHAEHHHGGHVASRVRYTIRAPGAQVWHPPFTAFGHGFRGCYDIRLVRMESPPYTRAELVEAVRHCSLVDEMWRTLVEGLEFGTLSVAPVRGFGRDWYESRAWERLRPYTMATGAPAEVAPA
;
A
#
# COMPACT_ATOMS: atom_id res chain seq x y z
N MET A 1 27.24 33.49 4.03
CA MET A 1 27.66 34.54 3.08
C MET A 1 28.89 34.02 2.34
N ILE A 2 28.69 33.28 1.26
CA ILE A 2 29.68 33.04 0.20
C ILE A 2 28.88 33.20 -1.09
N LEU A 3 29.01 34.38 -1.70
CA LEU A 3 28.46 34.69 -3.01
C LEU A 3 29.42 34.10 -4.05
N SER A 4 28.98 33.03 -4.70
CA SER A 4 29.60 32.51 -5.92
C SER A 4 28.68 32.90 -7.08
N SER A 5 29.07 33.94 -7.79
CA SER A 5 28.49 34.33 -9.08
C SER A 5 28.74 33.22 -10.10
N SER A 6 27.72 32.41 -10.39
CA SER A 6 27.76 31.49 -11.52
C SER A 6 27.49 32.26 -12.81
N THR A 7 28.54 32.51 -13.58
CA THR A 7 28.42 32.87 -14.99
C THR A 7 27.70 31.74 -15.71
N GLY A 8 26.52 32.04 -16.27
CA GLY A 8 25.66 31.10 -16.97
C GLY A 8 26.32 30.54 -18.22
N THR A 9 26.75 29.30 -18.16
CA THR A 9 26.96 28.46 -19.35
C THR A 9 25.60 27.98 -19.81
N VAL A 10 25.16 28.44 -20.99
CA VAL A 10 23.97 27.93 -21.68
C VAL A 10 24.17 26.40 -21.86
N PRO A 11 23.29 25.56 -21.29
CA PRO A 11 23.39 24.11 -21.46
C PRO A 11 23.34 23.76 -22.95
N GLY A 12 24.25 22.91 -23.44
CA GLY A 12 24.19 22.44 -24.82
C GLY A 12 22.84 21.74 -25.13
N PRO A 13 22.39 21.66 -26.38
CA PRO A 13 21.02 21.21 -26.67
C PRO A 13 20.66 19.78 -26.21
N ALA A 14 21.61 18.84 -26.28
CA ALA A 14 21.45 17.49 -25.71
C ALA A 14 21.47 17.45 -24.17
N GLU A 15 21.82 18.56 -23.50
CA GLU A 15 21.74 18.76 -22.06
C GLU A 15 20.31 19.16 -21.64
N THR A 16 19.60 19.92 -22.48
CA THR A 16 18.22 20.37 -22.19
C THR A 16 17.26 19.18 -22.07
N SER A 17 17.26 18.27 -23.04
CA SER A 17 16.41 17.07 -22.99
C SER A 17 16.75 16.18 -21.79
N ARG A 18 18.04 16.04 -21.46
CA ARG A 18 18.51 15.30 -20.27
C ARG A 18 18.08 15.96 -18.96
N ARG A 19 18.17 17.29 -18.87
CA ARG A 19 17.73 18.07 -17.71
C ARG A 19 16.23 17.91 -17.49
N LEU A 20 15.41 18.07 -18.52
CA LEU A 20 13.96 17.89 -18.43
C LEU A 20 13.60 16.46 -18.03
N LEU A 21 14.27 15.45 -18.59
CA LEU A 21 14.08 14.06 -18.20
C LEU A 21 14.47 13.83 -16.72
N GLY A 22 15.58 14.43 -16.28
CA GLY A 22 16.03 14.39 -14.89
C GLY A 22 15.01 15.00 -13.91
N GLU A 23 14.46 16.17 -14.23
CA GLU A 23 13.39 16.81 -13.44
C GLU A 23 12.11 15.96 -13.43
N LEU A 24 11.67 15.47 -14.60
CA LEU A 24 10.44 14.71 -14.75
C LEU A 24 10.49 13.36 -14.00
N THR A 25 11.64 12.67 -14.03
CA THR A 25 11.82 11.35 -13.42
C THR A 25 12.41 11.40 -12.02
N ASN A 26 12.66 12.60 -11.47
CA ASN A 26 13.42 12.79 -10.24
C ASN A 26 14.75 12.01 -10.26
N SER A 27 15.51 12.20 -11.35
CA SER A 27 16.78 11.52 -11.64
C SER A 27 16.64 9.98 -11.65
N GLY A 28 15.59 9.47 -12.31
CA GLY A 28 15.36 8.03 -12.48
C GLY A 28 14.64 7.33 -11.32
N ARG A 29 14.31 8.04 -10.23
CA ARG A 29 13.55 7.47 -9.10
C ARG A 29 12.08 7.21 -9.44
N VAL A 30 11.57 7.83 -10.50
CA VAL A 30 10.24 7.61 -11.09
C VAL A 30 10.45 7.14 -12.51
N SER A 31 9.81 6.03 -12.90
CA SER A 31 9.92 5.57 -14.29
C SER A 31 9.34 6.61 -15.26
N PHE A 32 9.94 6.72 -16.45
CA PHE A 32 9.48 7.66 -17.47
C PHE A 32 7.97 7.47 -17.79
N ARG A 33 7.51 6.22 -17.91
CA ARG A 33 6.09 5.90 -18.11
C ARG A 33 5.20 6.46 -17.00
N LEU A 34 5.60 6.29 -15.74
CA LEU A 34 4.83 6.81 -14.60
C LEU A 34 4.86 8.35 -14.58
N ALA A 35 6.01 8.96 -14.89
CA ALA A 35 6.12 10.41 -14.93
C ALA A 35 5.26 11.04 -16.05
N CYS A 36 5.31 10.50 -17.28
CA CYS A 36 4.41 10.91 -18.36
C CYS A 36 2.94 10.64 -18.04
N SER A 37 2.64 9.67 -17.17
CA SER A 37 1.25 9.44 -16.77
C SER A 37 0.64 10.58 -15.94
N ARG A 38 1.45 11.51 -15.44
CA ARG A 38 0.99 12.71 -14.69
C ARG A 38 0.64 13.86 -15.62
N LEU A 39 1.32 13.92 -16.75
CA LEU A 39 1.20 14.97 -17.73
C LEU A 39 -0.15 14.86 -18.46
N THR A 40 -0.71 16.01 -18.84
CA THR A 40 -1.83 16.05 -19.79
C THR A 40 -1.43 15.40 -21.12
N VAL A 41 -2.40 15.09 -21.98
CA VAL A 41 -2.16 14.44 -23.28
C VAL A 41 -1.10 15.19 -24.08
N TRP A 42 -1.28 16.51 -24.23
CA TRP A 42 -0.37 17.36 -24.99
C TRP A 42 1.04 17.41 -24.38
N GLU A 43 1.15 17.55 -23.06
CA GLU A 43 2.44 17.57 -22.37
C GLU A 43 3.19 16.23 -22.47
N SER A 44 2.46 15.13 -22.38
CA SER A 44 3.01 13.78 -22.52
C SER A 44 3.56 13.54 -23.92
N LEU A 45 2.82 13.96 -24.96
CA LEU A 45 3.25 13.88 -26.35
C LEU A 45 4.44 14.80 -26.62
N LEU A 46 4.39 16.05 -26.12
CA LEU A 46 5.51 16.97 -26.19
C LEU A 46 6.77 16.32 -25.62
N MET A 47 6.71 15.79 -24.40
CA MET A 47 7.88 15.15 -23.78
C MET A 47 8.42 13.97 -24.58
N GLN A 48 7.56 13.13 -25.17
CA GLN A 48 8.01 12.02 -26.03
C GLN A 48 8.77 12.52 -27.25
N HIS A 49 8.29 13.60 -27.87
CA HIS A 49 8.94 14.20 -29.04
C HIS A 49 10.21 14.98 -28.69
N LEU A 50 10.35 15.50 -27.46
CA LEU A 50 11.56 16.20 -27.01
C LEU A 50 12.72 15.27 -26.65
N LEU A 51 12.47 13.99 -26.37
CA LEU A 51 13.53 13.07 -25.93
C LEU A 51 14.58 12.85 -27.03
N GLY A 52 15.85 13.02 -26.66
CA GLY A 52 16.99 12.80 -27.55
C GLY A 52 17.23 13.90 -28.58
N ARG A 53 16.42 14.98 -28.58
CA ARG A 53 16.63 16.13 -29.46
C ARG A 53 17.78 17.01 -28.99
N ASP A 54 18.44 17.60 -29.97
CA ASP A 54 19.59 18.50 -29.89
C ASP A 54 19.31 19.85 -30.57
N ASP A 55 18.06 20.16 -30.88
CA ASP A 55 17.60 21.45 -31.41
C ASP A 55 16.58 22.14 -30.49
N ILE A 56 16.58 21.77 -29.21
CA ILE A 56 15.74 22.35 -28.16
C ILE A 56 16.57 23.10 -27.13
N GLU A 57 16.01 24.18 -26.59
CA GLU A 57 16.72 25.06 -25.65
C GLU A 57 15.78 25.52 -24.54
N LEU A 58 16.22 25.45 -23.28
CA LEU A 58 15.51 26.02 -22.14
C LEU A 58 16.18 27.35 -21.75
N ILE A 59 15.48 28.46 -22.00
CA ILE A 59 15.96 29.82 -21.74
C ILE A 59 15.24 30.45 -20.54
N GLU A 60 15.88 31.39 -19.86
CA GLU A 60 15.30 32.05 -18.68
C GLU A 60 14.31 33.16 -19.05
N GLN A 61 14.61 33.93 -20.10
CA GLN A 61 13.80 35.06 -20.53
C GLN A 61 13.54 35.00 -22.04
N PRO A 62 12.26 35.02 -22.48
CA PRO A 62 11.90 35.00 -23.89
C PRO A 62 12.06 36.40 -24.49
N THR A 63 12.44 36.47 -25.77
CA THR A 63 12.33 37.72 -26.53
C THR A 63 10.85 38.10 -26.68
N PRO A 64 10.46 39.38 -26.57
CA PRO A 64 9.08 39.80 -26.79
C PRO A 64 8.55 39.32 -28.14
N GLY A 65 7.42 38.60 -28.11
CA GLY A 65 6.75 38.08 -29.32
C GLY A 65 7.13 36.65 -29.72
N GLU A 66 8.10 36.00 -29.04
CA GLU A 66 8.37 34.58 -29.28
C GLU A 66 7.27 33.69 -28.66
N GLU A 67 6.75 32.75 -29.46
CA GLU A 67 5.79 31.74 -29.01
C GLU A 67 6.52 30.54 -28.41
N LEU A 68 6.91 30.67 -27.14
CA LEU A 68 7.62 29.63 -26.39
C LEU A 68 6.71 28.88 -25.43
N ILE A 69 7.12 27.65 -25.09
CA ILE A 69 6.42 26.80 -24.13
C ILE A 69 6.95 27.14 -22.74
N ARG A 70 6.08 27.60 -21.83
CA ARG A 70 6.53 27.87 -20.45
C ARG A 70 6.70 26.56 -19.71
N VAL A 71 7.77 26.43 -18.94
CA VAL A 71 8.04 25.26 -18.10
C VAL A 71 8.00 25.68 -16.64
N THR A 72 7.19 24.97 -15.85
CA THR A 72 7.06 25.23 -14.42
C THR A 72 7.18 23.97 -13.59
N ARG A 73 7.49 24.12 -12.30
CA ARG A 73 7.52 23.06 -11.32
C ARG A 73 6.64 23.39 -10.13
N SER A 74 5.89 22.42 -9.63
CA SER A 74 5.22 22.54 -8.33
C SER A 74 5.44 21.30 -7.47
N ALA A 75 5.39 21.49 -6.15
CA ALA A 75 5.57 20.39 -5.20
C ALA A 75 4.47 19.31 -5.34
N LEU A 76 3.28 19.71 -5.78
CA LEU A 76 2.19 18.79 -6.08
C LEU A 76 2.37 18.23 -7.48
N SER A 77 2.14 19.03 -8.52
CA SER A 77 2.02 18.53 -9.90
C SER A 77 3.34 18.13 -10.57
N GLY A 78 4.49 18.40 -9.94
CA GLY A 78 5.79 18.17 -10.56
C GLY A 78 6.01 19.14 -11.73
N LEU A 79 6.62 18.62 -12.81
CA LEU A 79 6.91 19.38 -14.03
C LEU A 79 5.64 19.57 -14.87
N ALA A 80 5.42 20.78 -15.38
CA ALA A 80 4.32 21.10 -16.29
C ALA A 80 4.79 21.99 -17.45
N PHE A 81 4.17 21.81 -18.61
CA PHE A 81 4.43 22.54 -19.84
C PHE A 81 3.16 23.25 -20.28
N TRP A 82 3.27 24.56 -20.52
CA TRP A 82 2.13 25.40 -20.86
C TRP A 82 2.21 25.77 -22.33
N ARG A 83 1.12 25.55 -23.07
CA ARG A 83 1.04 25.92 -24.48
C ARG A 83 1.34 27.43 -24.63
N PRO A 84 1.84 27.88 -25.80
CA PRO A 84 1.96 29.30 -26.06
C PRO A 84 0.63 30.02 -25.74
N ARG A 85 0.71 31.13 -24.99
CA ARG A 85 -0.43 31.94 -24.52
C ARG A 85 -1.31 31.32 -23.42
N GLU A 86 -1.05 30.09 -22.98
CA GLU A 86 -1.70 29.51 -21.81
C GLU A 86 -1.18 30.21 -20.53
N VAL A 87 -2.08 30.50 -19.60
CA VAL A 87 -1.73 31.14 -18.33
C VAL A 87 -1.25 30.07 -17.35
N ALA A 88 0.03 30.12 -16.99
CA ALA A 88 0.59 29.20 -16.01
C ALA A 88 0.09 29.46 -14.58
N ASP A 89 0.05 28.40 -13.75
CA ASP A 89 -0.30 28.51 -12.34
C ASP A 89 0.66 29.50 -11.65
N PRO A 90 0.16 30.62 -11.08
CA PRO A 90 1.00 31.62 -10.46
C PRO A 90 1.73 31.11 -9.20
N ARG A 91 1.30 29.97 -8.64
CA ARG A 91 1.93 29.33 -7.47
C ARG A 91 3.06 28.38 -7.86
N ALA A 92 3.22 28.06 -9.15
CA ALA A 92 4.27 27.17 -9.61
C ALA A 92 5.59 27.94 -9.81
N GLU A 93 6.70 27.29 -9.47
CA GLU A 93 8.05 27.79 -9.69
C GLU A 93 8.33 27.83 -11.20
N PRO A 94 8.68 28.98 -11.79
CA PRO A 94 9.09 29.05 -13.18
C PRO A 94 10.49 28.45 -13.35
N LEU A 95 10.63 27.47 -14.25
CA LEU A 95 11.93 26.89 -14.60
C LEU A 95 12.54 27.52 -15.86
N GLY A 96 11.70 28.13 -16.71
CA GLY A 96 12.14 28.81 -17.92
C GLY A 96 11.12 28.68 -19.05
N TRP A 97 11.59 28.96 -20.27
CA TRP A 97 10.85 28.88 -21.50
C TRP A 97 11.57 27.93 -22.45
N LEU A 98 10.83 26.95 -22.95
CA LEU A 98 11.34 25.95 -23.86
C LEU A 98 11.11 26.42 -25.30
N ARG A 99 12.22 26.60 -26.01
CA ARG A 99 12.26 26.80 -27.45
C ARG A 99 12.29 25.43 -28.13
N VAL A 100 11.28 25.19 -28.95
CA VAL A 100 11.07 23.93 -29.67
C VAL A 100 10.81 24.30 -31.15
N PRO A 101 11.33 23.52 -32.12
CA PRO A 101 11.00 23.74 -33.52
C PRO A 101 9.47 23.76 -33.76
N PRO A 102 8.93 24.71 -34.53
CA PRO A 102 7.48 24.82 -34.77
C PRO A 102 6.86 23.52 -35.30
N GLN A 103 7.58 22.78 -36.14
CA GLN A 103 7.12 21.51 -36.70
C GLN A 103 6.83 20.46 -35.63
N VAL A 104 7.57 20.47 -34.53
CA VAL A 104 7.33 19.56 -33.39
C VAL A 104 6.07 19.97 -32.64
N VAL A 105 5.86 21.28 -32.45
CA VAL A 105 4.66 21.81 -31.79
C VAL A 105 3.41 21.48 -32.61
N ASP A 106 3.48 21.65 -33.93
CA ASP A 106 2.38 21.33 -34.86
C ASP A 106 2.07 19.82 -34.84
N MET A 107 3.09 18.97 -34.95
CA MET A 107 2.92 17.51 -34.86
C MET A 107 2.30 17.08 -33.53
N VAL A 108 2.77 17.62 -32.40
CA VAL A 108 2.19 17.36 -31.08
C VAL A 108 0.73 17.82 -31.01
N ALA A 109 0.39 18.96 -31.61
CA ALA A 109 -0.97 19.49 -31.63
C ALA A 109 -1.91 18.60 -32.46
N GLU A 110 -1.47 18.12 -33.62
CA GLU A 110 -2.24 17.21 -34.47
C GLU A 110 -2.50 15.87 -33.77
N GLU A 111 -1.48 15.26 -33.18
CA GLU A 111 -1.62 14.02 -32.41
C GLU A 111 -2.51 14.21 -31.17
N ALA A 112 -2.34 15.32 -30.46
CA ALA A 112 -3.16 15.65 -29.29
C ALA A 112 -4.63 15.81 -29.67
N ALA A 113 -4.94 16.45 -30.80
CA ALA A 113 -6.32 16.65 -31.26
C ALA A 113 -7.05 15.31 -31.47
N ALA A 114 -6.38 14.30 -32.04
CA ALA A 114 -6.96 12.97 -32.22
C ALA A 114 -7.27 12.28 -30.88
N LEU A 115 -6.36 12.37 -29.90
CA LEU A 115 -6.55 11.80 -28.57
C LEU A 115 -7.59 12.57 -27.74
N GLU A 116 -7.63 13.89 -27.85
CA GLU A 116 -8.64 14.75 -27.23
C GLU A 116 -10.04 14.47 -27.81
N ALA A 117 -10.15 14.20 -29.11
CA ALA A 117 -11.41 13.78 -29.72
C ALA A 117 -11.90 12.42 -29.20
N ARG A 118 -10.98 11.46 -28.98
CA ARG A 118 -11.31 10.18 -28.34
C ARG A 118 -11.78 10.38 -26.91
N GLU A 119 -11.09 11.20 -26.13
CA GLU A 119 -11.52 11.54 -24.77
C GLU A 119 -12.90 12.19 -24.77
N ALA A 120 -13.16 13.15 -25.66
CA ALA A 120 -14.47 13.80 -25.78
C ALA A 120 -15.61 12.81 -26.07
N ALA A 121 -15.37 11.77 -26.87
CA ALA A 121 -16.34 10.71 -27.10
C ALA A 121 -16.63 9.89 -25.83
N GLU A 122 -15.60 9.53 -25.07
CA GLU A 122 -15.72 8.80 -23.79
C GLU A 122 -16.42 9.66 -22.71
N LEU A 123 -16.22 10.98 -22.72
CA LEU A 123 -16.90 11.91 -21.82
C LEU A 123 -18.42 11.91 -21.97
N LEU A 124 -18.95 11.60 -23.16
CA LEU A 124 -20.39 11.51 -23.37
C LEU A 124 -21.01 10.40 -22.51
N GLU A 125 -20.30 9.29 -22.33
CA GLU A 125 -20.76 8.21 -21.45
C GLU A 125 -20.73 8.64 -19.98
N VAL A 126 -19.66 9.30 -19.55
CA VAL A 126 -19.55 9.85 -18.19
C VAL A 126 -20.70 10.81 -17.88
N GLU A 127 -21.00 11.72 -18.81
CA GLU A 127 -22.12 12.67 -18.68
C GLU A 127 -23.49 11.98 -18.72
N ALA A 128 -23.63 10.86 -19.45
CA ALA A 128 -24.87 10.07 -19.45
C ALA A 128 -25.09 9.37 -18.10
N VAL A 129 -24.03 8.79 -17.51
CA VAL A 129 -24.06 8.17 -16.18
C VAL A 129 -24.43 9.19 -15.11
N LEU A 130 -23.77 10.34 -15.10
CA LEU A 130 -24.01 11.38 -14.10
C LEU A 130 -25.45 11.91 -14.17
N ARG A 131 -25.97 12.15 -15.39
CA ARG A 131 -27.36 12.55 -15.60
C ARG A 131 -28.35 11.47 -15.18
N ALA A 132 -28.02 10.19 -15.38
CA ALA A 132 -28.85 9.09 -14.90
C ALA A 132 -28.93 9.07 -13.36
N TRP A 133 -27.81 9.25 -12.67
CA TRP A 133 -27.78 9.34 -11.20
C TRP A 133 -28.57 10.53 -10.68
N ALA A 134 -28.48 11.69 -11.34
CA ALA A 134 -29.24 12.88 -10.98
C ALA A 134 -30.75 12.65 -11.15
N ARG A 135 -31.19 12.17 -12.32
CA ARG A 135 -32.62 11.89 -12.59
C ARG A 135 -33.19 10.79 -11.69
N GLY A 136 -32.38 9.79 -11.34
CA GLY A 136 -32.78 8.70 -10.44
C GLY A 136 -32.75 9.06 -8.96
N GLY A 137 -32.34 10.28 -8.57
CA GLY A 137 -32.21 10.67 -7.17
C GLY A 137 -31.08 9.98 -6.41
N GLU A 138 -30.14 9.32 -7.09
CA GLU A 138 -29.05 8.58 -6.47
C GLU A 138 -27.80 9.42 -6.18
N LEU A 139 -27.71 10.61 -6.78
CA LEU A 139 -26.49 11.42 -6.80
C LEU A 139 -26.02 11.78 -5.38
N ASP A 140 -26.93 12.21 -4.51
CA ASP A 140 -26.61 12.58 -3.12
C ASP A 140 -25.99 11.40 -2.36
N ARG A 141 -26.65 10.24 -2.42
CA ARG A 141 -26.17 9.00 -1.80
C ARG A 141 -24.79 8.60 -2.31
N ARG A 142 -24.54 8.76 -3.63
CA ARG A 142 -23.24 8.44 -4.25
C ARG A 142 -22.14 9.41 -3.83
N LEU A 143 -22.43 10.70 -3.67
CA LEU A 143 -21.47 11.68 -3.17
C LEU A 143 -21.11 11.41 -1.70
N VAL A 144 -22.10 11.12 -0.85
CA VAL A 144 -21.87 10.73 0.55
C VAL A 144 -21.01 9.47 0.62
N GLN A 145 -21.32 8.49 -0.21
CA GLN A 145 -20.57 7.25 -0.29
C GLN A 145 -19.13 7.46 -0.77
N LEU A 146 -18.92 8.28 -1.81
CA LEU A 146 -17.59 8.61 -2.31
C LEU A 146 -16.77 9.39 -1.27
N ALA A 147 -17.40 10.31 -0.54
CA ALA A 147 -16.75 11.06 0.53
C ALA A 147 -16.29 10.13 1.66
N ASP A 148 -17.13 9.19 2.10
CA ASP A 148 -16.72 8.17 3.07
C ASP A 148 -15.56 7.35 2.51
N TRP A 149 -15.63 6.85 1.27
CA TRP A 149 -14.54 6.07 0.68
C TRP A 149 -13.20 6.80 0.64
N VAL A 150 -13.19 8.08 0.22
CA VAL A 150 -11.98 8.91 0.21
C VAL A 150 -11.44 9.08 1.64
N GLU A 151 -12.31 9.30 2.62
CA GLU A 151 -11.91 9.45 4.02
C GLU A 151 -11.28 8.17 4.60
N ARG A 152 -11.61 6.98 4.07
CA ARG A 152 -11.11 5.69 4.57
C ARG A 152 -9.93 5.09 3.81
N VAL A 153 -9.34 5.81 2.86
CA VAL A 153 -8.07 5.42 2.21
C VAL A 153 -6.90 6.25 2.69
N GLU A 154 -5.68 5.69 2.68
CA GLU A 154 -4.49 6.41 3.16
C GLU A 154 -4.20 7.66 2.33
N THR A 155 -4.27 7.55 0.99
CA THR A 155 -4.01 8.67 0.09
C THR A 155 -4.80 8.55 -1.20
N VAL A 156 -5.46 9.64 -1.59
CA VAL A 156 -5.94 9.87 -2.95
C VAL A 156 -5.14 11.02 -3.52
N TYR A 157 -4.57 10.84 -4.69
CA TYR A 157 -3.76 11.88 -5.31
C TYR A 157 -3.81 11.75 -6.83
N VAL A 158 -4.80 12.34 -7.48
CA VAL A 158 -5.01 12.20 -8.93
C VAL A 158 -5.11 13.56 -9.61
N PHE A 159 -4.80 13.59 -10.89
CA PHE A 159 -4.91 14.78 -11.74
C PHE A 159 -6.12 14.64 -12.66
N VAL A 160 -6.86 15.72 -12.89
CA VAL A 160 -7.85 15.79 -13.97
C VAL A 160 -7.56 17.06 -14.75
N GLY A 161 -6.88 16.90 -15.89
CA GLY A 161 -6.31 18.02 -16.61
C GLY A 161 -5.26 18.73 -15.74
N ARG A 162 -5.50 19.99 -15.40
CA ARG A 162 -4.64 20.81 -14.52
C ARG A 162 -5.04 20.75 -13.04
N ASP A 163 -6.24 20.25 -12.73
CA ASP A 163 -6.75 20.19 -11.36
C ASP A 163 -6.16 19.00 -10.58
N VAL A 164 -5.92 19.21 -9.28
CA VAL A 164 -5.42 18.18 -8.36
C VAL A 164 -6.52 17.78 -7.38
N PHE A 165 -6.92 16.51 -7.43
CA PHE A 165 -7.86 15.92 -6.49
C PHE A 165 -7.07 15.10 -5.48
N SER A 166 -7.05 15.58 -4.23
CA SER A 166 -6.17 15.01 -3.22
C SER A 166 -6.81 14.87 -1.85
N LYS A 167 -6.45 13.77 -1.20
CA LYS A 167 -6.41 13.58 0.25
C LYS A 167 -5.04 12.99 0.53
N SER A 168 -4.17 13.76 1.21
CA SER A 168 -2.83 13.32 1.56
C SER A 168 -2.30 14.17 2.71
N ASP A 169 -1.54 13.55 3.61
CA ASP A 169 -0.80 14.27 4.63
C ASP A 169 0.24 15.24 4.03
N ALA A 170 0.64 15.02 2.77
CA ALA A 170 1.64 15.80 2.05
C ALA A 170 1.07 16.87 1.10
N GLY A 171 -0.27 17.07 1.01
CA GLY A 171 -0.87 17.83 -0.09
C GLY A 171 -2.01 18.80 0.25
N SER A 172 -2.69 19.28 -0.81
CA SER A 172 -3.72 20.32 -0.78
C SER A 172 -5.07 19.90 -0.17
N ASN A 173 -5.28 18.60 0.11
CA ASN A 173 -6.48 18.05 0.78
C ASN A 173 -7.83 18.56 0.23
N THR A 174 -7.90 18.76 -1.09
CA THR A 174 -9.08 19.28 -1.81
C THR A 174 -10.35 18.44 -1.60
N LEU A 175 -10.20 17.14 -1.37
CA LEU A 175 -11.35 16.24 -1.19
C LEU A 175 -11.94 16.27 0.23
N THR A 176 -11.11 16.54 1.23
CA THR A 176 -11.48 16.44 2.64
C THR A 176 -11.54 17.82 3.30
N ARG A 177 -10.40 18.51 3.41
CA ARG A 177 -10.30 19.83 4.07
C ARG A 177 -11.11 20.90 3.35
N ASP A 178 -11.02 20.93 2.01
CA ASP A 178 -11.77 21.91 1.21
C ASP A 178 -13.22 21.47 0.96
N GLY A 179 -13.58 20.25 1.38
CA GLY A 179 -14.95 19.75 1.36
C GLY A 179 -15.58 19.66 -0.03
N LEU A 180 -14.80 19.44 -1.10
CA LEU A 180 -15.29 19.47 -2.49
C LEU A 180 -16.57 18.66 -2.68
N LEU A 181 -16.58 17.40 -2.20
CA LEU A 181 -17.72 16.51 -2.36
C LEU A 181 -18.96 16.99 -1.58
N ALA A 182 -18.78 17.63 -0.44
CA ALA A 182 -19.88 18.25 0.29
C ALA A 182 -20.42 19.48 -0.46
N GLY A 183 -19.55 20.36 -0.94
CA GLY A 183 -19.96 21.55 -1.70
C GLY A 183 -20.56 21.25 -3.09
N LEU A 184 -20.31 20.08 -3.67
CA LEU A 184 -21.00 19.62 -4.88
C LEU A 184 -22.47 19.24 -4.61
N ARG A 185 -22.79 18.75 -3.40
CA ARG A 185 -24.17 18.38 -3.02
C ARG A 185 -25.10 19.59 -2.92
N GLU A 186 -24.54 20.76 -2.65
CA GLU A 186 -25.28 22.02 -2.44
C GLU A 186 -25.60 22.75 -3.76
N ARG A 187 -25.16 22.21 -4.91
CA ARG A 187 -25.26 22.89 -6.22
C ARG A 187 -25.83 21.97 -7.30
N PRO A 188 -26.64 22.50 -8.25
CA PRO A 188 -27.12 21.73 -9.38
C PRO A 188 -25.97 21.18 -10.22
N VAL A 189 -26.10 19.95 -10.72
CA VAL A 189 -25.03 19.24 -11.45
C VAL A 189 -24.59 19.97 -12.74
N GLU A 190 -25.50 20.73 -13.33
CA GLU A 190 -25.29 21.56 -14.52
C GLU A 190 -24.30 22.70 -14.27
N THR A 191 -24.11 23.09 -13.01
CA THR A 191 -23.17 24.15 -12.60
C THR A 191 -21.79 23.62 -12.21
N TRP A 192 -21.61 22.31 -12.12
CA TRP A 192 -20.33 21.71 -11.75
C TRP A 192 -19.29 21.91 -12.85
N ARG A 193 -18.01 22.02 -12.46
CA ARG A 193 -16.90 22.09 -13.41
C ARG A 193 -16.76 20.75 -14.14
N PRO A 194 -16.31 20.72 -15.40
CA PRO A 194 -16.07 19.47 -16.13
C PRO A 194 -15.17 18.48 -15.36
N ALA A 195 -14.11 18.97 -14.72
CA ALA A 195 -13.21 18.15 -13.91
C ALA A 195 -13.90 17.50 -12.70
N ASP A 196 -14.84 18.21 -12.05
CA ASP A 196 -15.59 17.69 -10.91
C ASP A 196 -16.53 16.56 -11.33
N ARG A 197 -17.22 16.73 -12.47
CA ARG A 197 -18.12 15.71 -13.05
C ARG A 197 -17.36 14.44 -13.41
N LEU A 198 -16.21 14.61 -14.05
CA LEU A 198 -15.28 13.52 -14.38
C LEU A 198 -14.84 12.78 -13.14
N PHE A 199 -14.32 13.51 -12.16
CA PHE A 199 -13.80 12.91 -10.93
C PHE A 199 -14.86 12.05 -10.25
N VAL A 200 -16.08 12.56 -10.04
CA VAL A 200 -17.15 11.85 -9.33
C VAL A 200 -17.47 10.49 -9.97
N VAL A 201 -17.62 10.44 -11.30
CA VAL A 201 -17.96 9.20 -12.01
C VAL A 201 -16.77 8.25 -12.09
N LEU A 202 -15.59 8.75 -12.46
CA LEU A 202 -14.39 7.92 -12.64
C LEU A 202 -13.88 7.37 -11.31
N ALA A 203 -13.93 8.16 -10.23
CA ALA A 203 -13.61 7.71 -8.88
C ALA A 203 -14.58 6.61 -8.41
N SER A 204 -15.87 6.73 -8.72
CA SER A 204 -16.85 5.68 -8.44
C SER A 204 -16.54 4.38 -9.18
N CYS A 205 -16.13 4.47 -10.46
CA CYS A 205 -15.72 3.31 -11.25
C CYS A 205 -14.46 2.63 -10.69
N LEU A 206 -13.46 3.42 -10.28
CA LEU A 206 -12.26 2.91 -9.61
C LEU A 206 -12.64 2.10 -8.38
N PHE A 207 -13.43 2.68 -7.47
CA PHE A 207 -13.83 1.98 -6.26
C PHE A 207 -14.67 0.74 -6.56
N LEU A 208 -15.58 0.79 -7.53
CA LEU A 208 -16.36 -0.38 -7.94
C LEU A 208 -15.45 -1.53 -8.38
N SER A 209 -14.41 -1.24 -9.17
CA SER A 209 -13.52 -2.26 -9.75
C SER A 209 -12.59 -2.96 -8.74
N GLY A 210 -12.35 -2.39 -7.56
CA GLY A 210 -11.40 -2.97 -6.60
C GLY A 210 -11.30 -2.28 -5.24
N ARG A 211 -12.34 -1.55 -4.82
CA ARG A 211 -12.43 -0.76 -3.57
C ARG A 211 -11.30 0.26 -3.45
N SER A 212 -10.86 0.50 -2.21
CA SER A 212 -9.80 1.42 -1.81
C SER A 212 -8.51 1.27 -2.60
N VAL A 213 -8.13 0.04 -2.93
CA VAL A 213 -6.88 -0.29 -3.64
C VAL A 213 -6.79 0.46 -4.97
N ARG A 214 -7.91 0.69 -5.64
CA ARG A 214 -7.92 1.27 -6.99
C ARG A 214 -7.74 2.78 -7.03
N PHE A 215 -8.13 3.52 -6.00
CA PHE A 215 -7.73 4.92 -5.87
C PHE A 215 -6.21 5.04 -5.82
N GLU A 216 -5.58 4.18 -5.02
CA GLU A 216 -4.14 4.22 -4.80
C GLU A 216 -3.34 3.82 -6.04
N GLU A 217 -3.92 3.02 -6.94
CA GLU A 217 -3.28 2.66 -8.22
C GLU A 217 -3.28 3.80 -9.26
N PHE A 218 -4.20 4.75 -9.11
CA PHE A 218 -4.22 5.98 -9.91
C PHE A 218 -3.43 7.11 -9.27
N ASN A 219 -2.87 6.93 -8.08
CA ASN A 219 -2.09 7.98 -7.43
C ASN A 219 -0.94 8.45 -8.32
N GLY A 220 -0.81 9.76 -8.42
CA GLY A 220 0.15 10.45 -9.27
C GLY A 220 -0.10 10.22 -10.76
N ARG A 221 -1.35 10.16 -11.23
CA ARG A 221 -1.71 10.01 -12.66
C ARG A 221 -2.87 10.89 -13.06
N GLN A 222 -2.96 11.20 -14.35
CA GLN A 222 -4.18 11.72 -14.99
C GLN A 222 -5.29 10.67 -14.93
N LEU A 223 -6.40 11.08 -14.34
CA LEU A 223 -7.68 10.39 -14.33
C LEU A 223 -8.54 10.99 -15.45
N SER A 224 -8.52 10.34 -16.61
CA SER A 224 -9.35 10.64 -17.77
C SER A 224 -10.25 9.44 -18.09
N ALA A 225 -11.32 9.65 -18.85
CA ALA A 225 -12.26 8.60 -19.21
C ALA A 225 -11.59 7.52 -20.07
N THR A 226 -10.82 7.93 -21.09
CA THR A 226 -10.06 7.02 -21.96
C THR A 226 -9.06 6.19 -21.15
N ARG A 227 -8.30 6.85 -20.27
CA ARG A 227 -7.30 6.16 -19.45
C ARG A 227 -7.89 5.19 -18.46
N LEU A 228 -9.03 5.54 -17.84
CA LEU A 228 -9.70 4.62 -16.94
C LEU A 228 -10.23 3.41 -17.71
N ARG A 229 -10.80 3.62 -18.90
CA ARG A 229 -11.25 2.52 -19.76
C ARG A 229 -10.09 1.60 -20.14
N ASP A 230 -9.01 2.15 -20.70
CA ASP A 230 -7.83 1.38 -21.10
C ASP A 230 -7.27 0.58 -19.90
N TYR A 231 -7.19 1.22 -18.72
CA TYR A 231 -6.79 0.55 -17.49
C TYR A 231 -7.71 -0.61 -17.08
N LEU A 232 -9.04 -0.41 -17.12
CA LEU A 232 -10.00 -1.46 -16.75
C LEU A 232 -10.01 -2.60 -17.78
N MET A 233 -9.82 -2.28 -19.06
CA MET A 233 -9.67 -3.25 -20.14
C MET A 233 -8.43 -4.12 -19.93
N ASP A 234 -7.28 -3.50 -19.68
CA ASP A 234 -6.03 -4.21 -19.37
C ASP A 234 -6.22 -5.15 -18.17
N ARG A 235 -6.88 -4.68 -17.10
CA ARG A 235 -7.19 -5.52 -15.94
C ARG A 235 -8.13 -6.67 -16.28
N TYR A 236 -9.19 -6.42 -17.03
CA TYR A 236 -10.16 -7.43 -17.44
C TYR A 236 -9.50 -8.53 -18.27
N VAL A 237 -8.71 -8.15 -19.28
CA VAL A 237 -7.98 -9.09 -20.14
C VAL A 237 -6.98 -9.93 -19.32
N ASN A 238 -6.18 -9.28 -18.48
CA ASN A 238 -5.19 -9.98 -17.65
C ASN A 238 -5.84 -10.95 -16.65
N TYR A 239 -6.98 -10.56 -16.07
CA TYR A 239 -7.72 -11.41 -15.13
C TYR A 239 -8.41 -12.57 -15.83
N CYS A 240 -9.00 -12.35 -17.00
CA CYS A 240 -9.53 -13.43 -17.84
C CYS A 240 -8.43 -14.44 -18.17
N ALA A 241 -7.25 -13.98 -18.61
CA ALA A 241 -6.11 -14.84 -18.89
C ALA A 241 -5.67 -15.64 -17.65
N ALA A 242 -5.59 -15.00 -16.47
CA ALA A 242 -5.22 -15.62 -15.20
C ALA A 242 -6.17 -16.73 -14.72
N VAL A 243 -7.40 -16.78 -15.24
CA VAL A 243 -8.39 -17.81 -14.95
C VAL A 243 -8.74 -18.66 -16.18
N GLY A 244 -7.94 -18.58 -17.25
CA GLY A 244 -8.12 -19.39 -18.47
C GLY A 244 -9.37 -19.03 -19.29
N ARG A 245 -9.87 -17.79 -19.20
CA ARG A 245 -11.03 -17.30 -19.96
C ARG A 245 -10.60 -16.40 -21.11
N VAL A 246 -11.35 -16.48 -22.21
CA VAL A 246 -11.28 -15.50 -23.29
C VAL A 246 -12.15 -14.30 -22.89
N PRO A 247 -11.61 -13.06 -22.91
CA PRO A 247 -12.41 -11.89 -22.64
C PRO A 247 -13.44 -11.66 -23.77
N ASP A 248 -14.66 -11.27 -23.42
CA ASP A 248 -15.62 -10.72 -24.40
C ASP A 248 -15.03 -9.47 -25.06
N ASN A 249 -15.52 -9.08 -26.24
CA ASN A 249 -15.09 -7.83 -26.90
C ASN A 249 -15.30 -6.63 -25.96
N PRO A 250 -14.22 -6.07 -25.38
CA PRO A 250 -14.36 -5.16 -24.25
C PRO A 250 -14.71 -3.73 -24.68
N HIS A 251 -14.53 -3.39 -25.96
CA HIS A 251 -14.69 -2.03 -26.48
C HIS A 251 -16.14 -1.54 -26.49
N GLY A 252 -17.13 -2.44 -26.39
CA GLY A 252 -18.56 -2.09 -26.34
C GLY A 252 -19.15 -2.09 -24.93
N ILE A 253 -18.37 -2.41 -23.90
CA ILE A 253 -18.88 -2.56 -22.52
C ILE A 253 -18.97 -1.18 -21.86
N PRO A 254 -20.12 -0.77 -21.30
CA PRO A 254 -20.24 0.45 -20.51
C PRO A 254 -19.23 0.47 -19.35
N LEU A 255 -18.65 1.63 -19.04
CA LEU A 255 -17.55 1.82 -18.10
C LEU A 255 -17.86 1.27 -16.70
N LEU A 256 -19.07 1.53 -16.18
CA LEU A 256 -19.51 0.99 -14.89
C LEU A 256 -19.66 -0.53 -14.92
N GLU A 257 -20.14 -1.09 -16.03
CA GLU A 257 -20.26 -2.53 -16.21
C GLU A 257 -18.87 -3.19 -16.30
N LEU A 258 -17.95 -2.58 -17.05
CA LEU A 258 -16.57 -3.03 -17.16
C LEU A 258 -15.87 -3.04 -15.78
N ALA A 259 -16.06 -1.99 -14.98
CA ALA A 259 -15.58 -1.96 -13.60
C ALA A 259 -16.18 -3.11 -12.76
N GLY A 260 -17.48 -3.40 -12.90
CA GLY A 260 -18.14 -4.54 -12.26
C GLY A 260 -17.59 -5.90 -12.71
N ARG A 261 -17.31 -6.07 -14.01
CA ARG A 261 -16.70 -7.30 -14.55
C ARG A 261 -15.29 -7.53 -13.99
N VAL A 262 -14.46 -6.50 -13.94
CA VAL A 262 -13.13 -6.57 -13.28
C VAL A 262 -13.27 -6.97 -11.81
N ARG A 263 -14.23 -6.38 -11.11
CA ARG A 263 -14.51 -6.67 -9.70
C ARG A 263 -14.87 -8.14 -9.48
N ASN A 264 -15.73 -8.69 -10.33
CA ASN A 264 -16.22 -10.06 -10.20
C ASN A 264 -15.11 -11.11 -10.39
N LEU A 265 -14.13 -10.81 -11.24
CA LEU A 265 -12.99 -11.70 -11.49
C LEU A 265 -11.99 -11.76 -10.32
N LEU A 266 -11.95 -10.76 -9.42
CA LEU A 266 -10.94 -10.69 -8.35
C LEU A 266 -10.87 -11.97 -7.52
N ALA A 267 -12.02 -12.44 -7.04
CA ALA A 267 -12.09 -13.62 -6.19
C ALA A 267 -11.75 -14.93 -6.92
N GLU A 268 -11.80 -14.93 -8.25
CA GLU A 268 -11.43 -16.07 -9.08
C GLU A 268 -9.93 -16.08 -9.35
N VAL A 269 -9.36 -14.91 -9.69
CA VAL A 269 -7.91 -14.73 -9.83
C VAL A 269 -7.21 -15.07 -8.52
N ASP A 270 -7.76 -14.64 -7.39
CA ASP A 270 -7.17 -14.90 -6.08
C ASP A 270 -7.16 -16.39 -5.69
N ARG A 271 -8.00 -17.20 -6.33
CA ARG A 271 -8.08 -18.66 -6.17
C ARG A 271 -7.40 -19.43 -7.30
N SER A 272 -6.84 -18.75 -8.30
CA SER A 272 -6.14 -19.39 -9.41
C SER A 272 -4.68 -19.65 -9.08
N GLU A 273 -3.92 -20.14 -10.06
CA GLU A 273 -2.47 -20.33 -9.94
C GLU A 273 -1.70 -19.00 -9.85
N MET A 274 -2.39 -17.88 -10.04
CA MET A 274 -1.80 -16.53 -10.04
C MET A 274 -1.96 -15.84 -8.69
N MET A 275 -0.91 -15.12 -8.27
CA MET A 275 -0.97 -14.18 -7.15
C MET A 275 -0.93 -12.74 -7.65
N ARG A 276 -1.89 -11.93 -7.18
CA ARG A 276 -1.83 -10.47 -7.28
C ARG A 276 -0.87 -9.90 -6.25
N TYR A 277 -0.01 -8.98 -6.67
CA TYR A 277 0.82 -8.19 -5.76
C TYR A 277 1.02 -6.77 -6.30
N ARG A 278 1.50 -5.83 -5.47
CA ARG A 278 1.81 -4.46 -5.91
C ARG A 278 3.27 -4.09 -5.80
N ARG A 279 3.69 -3.16 -6.65
CA ARG A 279 4.87 -2.31 -6.40
C ARG A 279 4.42 -0.89 -6.13
N ILE A 280 5.01 -0.29 -5.10
CA ILE A 280 4.69 1.06 -4.62
C ILE A 280 5.92 1.94 -4.78
N ASN A 281 5.75 3.09 -5.40
CA ASN A 281 6.79 4.11 -5.44
C ASN A 281 6.48 5.19 -4.40
N GLY A 282 7.31 5.27 -3.36
CA GLY A 282 7.03 6.09 -2.19
C GLY A 282 7.16 7.60 -2.36
N LEU A 283 7.81 8.05 -3.44
CA LEU A 283 7.84 9.47 -3.82
C LEU A 283 6.52 9.92 -4.45
N THR A 284 5.80 8.99 -5.08
CA THR A 284 4.62 9.30 -5.90
C THR A 284 3.33 8.76 -5.31
N PHE A 285 3.44 7.90 -4.30
CA PHE A 285 2.38 7.04 -3.77
C PHE A 285 1.72 6.13 -4.82
N ALA A 286 2.26 6.08 -6.05
CA ALA A 286 1.70 5.31 -7.13
C ALA A 286 1.86 3.82 -6.84
N LYS A 287 0.75 3.10 -6.87
CA LYS A 287 0.73 1.65 -6.72
C LYS A 287 0.46 1.00 -8.07
N ASN A 288 1.17 -0.08 -8.37
CA ASN A 288 0.99 -0.85 -9.59
C ASN A 288 0.73 -2.29 -9.21
N GLU A 289 -0.44 -2.83 -9.54
CA GLU A 289 -0.71 -4.26 -9.37
C GLU A 289 -0.16 -5.09 -10.55
N TYR A 290 0.43 -6.22 -10.23
CA TYR A 290 1.00 -7.24 -11.11
C TYR A 290 0.44 -8.63 -10.76
N LEU A 291 0.56 -9.55 -11.71
CA LEU A 291 0.30 -10.97 -11.52
C LEU A 291 1.62 -11.75 -11.59
N THR A 292 1.72 -12.81 -10.79
CA THR A 292 2.83 -13.77 -10.87
C THR A 292 2.32 -15.18 -10.64
N ASP A 293 2.96 -16.16 -11.26
CA ASP A 293 2.70 -17.57 -10.97
C ASP A 293 3.11 -17.84 -9.52
N PHE A 294 2.14 -18.26 -8.70
CA PHE A 294 2.37 -18.74 -7.34
C PHE A 294 1.13 -19.54 -6.88
N PRO A 295 1.08 -20.83 -7.24
CA PRO A 295 -0.11 -21.65 -7.05
C PRO A 295 -0.41 -21.93 -5.58
N LEU A 296 -1.65 -22.36 -5.32
CA LEU A 296 -2.10 -22.79 -3.99
C LEU A 296 -1.71 -24.24 -3.71
N PRO A 297 -1.45 -24.62 -2.44
CA PRO A 297 -1.33 -23.75 -1.27
C PRO A 297 -0.02 -22.95 -1.29
N ARG A 298 -0.07 -21.70 -0.82
CA ARG A 298 1.09 -20.79 -0.78
C ARG A 298 1.95 -20.97 0.47
N ASP A 299 1.94 -22.17 1.03
CA ASP A 299 2.74 -22.54 2.18
C ASP A 299 4.20 -22.78 1.74
N PRO A 300 5.18 -22.67 2.65
CA PRO A 300 6.52 -23.13 2.32
C PRO A 300 6.50 -24.65 2.07
N GLU A 301 7.37 -25.11 1.17
CA GLU A 301 7.46 -26.54 0.81
C GLU A 301 7.93 -27.40 1.98
N THR A 302 8.87 -26.85 2.77
CA THR A 302 9.38 -27.42 4.01
C THR A 302 9.31 -26.38 5.12
N MET A 303 9.23 -26.82 6.38
CA MET A 303 9.28 -25.89 7.50
C MET A 303 10.61 -25.14 7.48
N PRO A 304 10.64 -23.79 7.58
CA PRO A 304 11.89 -23.05 7.68
C PRO A 304 12.73 -23.55 8.86
N GLU A 305 14.05 -23.69 8.67
CA GLU A 305 14.90 -24.41 9.62
C GLU A 305 14.84 -23.84 11.04
N LEU A 306 14.87 -22.51 11.19
CA LEU A 306 14.78 -21.87 12.50
C LEU A 306 13.45 -22.21 13.23
N VAL A 307 12.34 -22.24 12.49
CA VAL A 307 11.02 -22.60 13.05
C VAL A 307 10.97 -24.09 13.39
N ALA A 308 11.54 -24.93 12.53
CA ALA A 308 11.63 -26.37 12.76
C ALA A 308 12.50 -26.71 13.97
N GLU A 309 13.65 -26.05 14.12
CA GLU A 309 14.56 -26.21 15.23
C GLU A 309 13.91 -25.78 16.53
N PHE A 310 13.29 -24.59 16.57
CA PHE A 310 12.51 -24.13 17.72
C PHE A 310 11.41 -25.14 18.10
N GLY A 311 10.66 -25.65 17.12
CA GLY A 311 9.65 -26.67 17.34
C GLY A 311 10.21 -27.94 17.99
N ARG A 312 11.38 -28.41 17.54
CA ARG A 312 12.02 -29.62 18.09
C ARG A 312 12.60 -29.42 19.48
N THR A 313 13.36 -28.34 19.70
CA THR A 313 14.16 -28.16 20.92
C THR A 313 13.38 -27.51 22.05
N VAL A 314 12.43 -26.62 21.73
CA VAL A 314 11.67 -25.86 22.73
C VAL A 314 10.30 -26.47 22.96
N LEU A 315 9.61 -26.86 21.88
CA LEU A 315 8.23 -27.35 21.96
C LEU A 315 8.12 -28.88 21.98
N GLY A 316 9.22 -29.61 21.77
CA GLY A 316 9.23 -31.08 21.73
C GLY A 316 8.45 -31.68 20.56
N VAL A 317 8.19 -30.90 19.50
CA VAL A 317 7.42 -31.32 18.33
C VAL A 317 8.35 -31.85 17.25
N ALA A 318 8.28 -33.15 16.98
CA ALA A 318 8.95 -33.76 15.84
C ALA A 318 8.22 -33.41 14.52
N GLY A 319 8.98 -33.05 13.48
CA GLY A 319 8.42 -32.73 12.18
C GLY A 319 7.88 -33.97 11.46
N SER A 320 6.63 -33.90 11.00
CA SER A 320 6.02 -34.92 10.13
C SER A 320 6.32 -34.71 8.64
N GLY A 321 6.97 -33.58 8.29
CA GLY A 321 7.23 -33.18 6.91
C GLY A 321 6.01 -32.54 6.22
N LYS A 322 4.96 -32.23 7.00
CA LYS A 322 3.75 -31.55 6.52
C LYS A 322 3.60 -30.23 7.28
N VAL A 323 4.03 -29.14 6.64
CA VAL A 323 4.19 -27.80 7.25
C VAL A 323 3.00 -27.37 8.10
N ARG A 324 1.76 -27.40 7.57
CA ARG A 324 0.57 -27.00 8.35
C ARG A 324 0.33 -27.87 9.57
N ARG A 325 0.47 -29.19 9.42
CA ARG A 325 0.30 -30.14 10.53
C ARG A 325 1.36 -29.91 11.61
N ASP A 326 2.59 -29.70 11.20
CA ASP A 326 3.72 -29.47 12.09
C ASP A 326 3.53 -28.15 12.85
N LEU A 327 3.13 -27.09 12.15
CA LEU A 327 2.85 -25.80 12.78
C LEU A 327 1.65 -25.84 13.72
N ARG A 328 0.59 -26.55 13.36
CA ARG A 328 -0.57 -26.78 14.25
C ARG A 328 -0.12 -27.47 15.54
N ALA A 329 0.69 -28.52 15.43
CA ALA A 329 1.24 -29.22 16.59
C ALA A 329 2.13 -28.31 17.46
N MET A 330 3.00 -27.51 16.84
CA MET A 330 3.81 -26.49 17.55
C MET A 330 2.91 -25.47 18.26
N THR A 331 1.86 -24.99 17.60
CA THR A 331 0.94 -24.01 18.18
C THR A 331 0.20 -24.57 19.40
N LEU A 332 -0.27 -25.82 19.32
CA LEU A 332 -0.92 -26.51 20.43
C LEU A 332 0.05 -26.70 21.61
N ALA A 333 1.28 -27.14 21.35
CA ALA A 333 2.32 -27.30 22.37
C ALA A 333 2.67 -25.96 23.05
N ALA A 334 2.79 -24.88 22.26
CA ALA A 334 3.04 -23.55 22.78
C ALA A 334 1.89 -23.05 23.67
N ALA A 335 0.64 -23.26 23.26
CA ALA A 335 -0.54 -22.91 24.06
C ALA A 335 -0.61 -23.73 25.37
N GLU A 336 -0.24 -25.01 25.34
CA GLU A 336 -0.18 -25.85 26.55
C GLU A 336 0.90 -25.38 27.54
N LEU A 337 2.08 -24.99 27.04
CA LEU A 337 3.14 -24.41 27.88
C LEU A 337 2.69 -23.10 28.53
N ASP A 338 2.05 -22.22 27.75
CA ASP A 338 1.52 -20.95 28.26
C ASP A 338 0.42 -21.17 29.31
N ALA A 339 -0.46 -22.17 29.10
CA ALA A 339 -1.49 -22.54 30.07
C ALA A 339 -0.91 -23.08 31.39
N LYS A 340 0.17 -23.89 31.32
CA LYS A 340 0.86 -24.45 32.50
C LYS A 340 1.59 -23.39 33.32
N ALA A 341 2.10 -22.33 32.68
CA ALA A 341 2.73 -21.21 33.38
C ALA A 341 1.71 -20.43 34.25
N GLY A 342 0.42 -20.49 33.93
CA GLY A 342 -0.64 -19.83 34.70
C GLY A 342 -0.66 -18.29 34.56
N PRO A 343 -1.70 -17.61 35.08
CA PRO A 343 -1.84 -16.16 34.98
C PRO A 343 -0.76 -15.38 35.76
N ASP A 344 -0.24 -15.95 36.85
CA ASP A 344 0.75 -15.33 37.75
C ASP A 344 2.18 -15.88 37.60
N GLY A 345 2.41 -16.86 36.72
CA GLY A 345 3.75 -17.40 36.47
C GLY A 345 4.61 -16.40 35.72
N THR A 346 5.46 -15.74 36.51
CA THR A 346 6.42 -14.66 36.26
C THR A 346 5.84 -13.23 36.18
N ALA A 347 6.26 -12.43 37.17
CA ALA A 347 5.73 -11.13 37.56
C ALA A 347 5.78 -10.07 36.44
N PRO A 348 4.92 -9.01 36.52
CA PRO A 348 5.09 -7.80 35.72
C PRO A 348 6.54 -7.30 35.85
N GLY A 349 7.31 -7.33 34.76
CA GLY A 349 8.69 -6.83 34.72
C GLY A 349 9.82 -7.88 34.66
N THR A 350 9.54 -9.19 34.59
CA THR A 350 10.60 -10.23 34.49
C THR A 350 11.08 -10.57 33.07
N GLY A 351 10.40 -10.08 32.03
CA GLY A 351 10.94 -10.09 30.65
C GLY A 351 10.92 -11.43 29.92
N GLU A 352 10.31 -12.49 30.44
CA GLU A 352 10.12 -13.75 29.72
C GLU A 352 8.89 -13.69 28.79
N GLN A 353 9.10 -14.15 27.54
CA GLN A 353 8.09 -14.14 26.48
C GLN A 353 7.23 -15.41 26.55
N SER A 354 5.93 -15.30 26.26
CA SER A 354 5.06 -16.49 26.17
C SER A 354 5.50 -17.40 25.02
N ALA A 355 5.33 -18.71 25.14
CA ALA A 355 5.71 -19.69 24.12
C ALA A 355 5.01 -19.43 22.78
N ILE A 356 3.75 -18.97 22.79
CA ILE A 356 3.06 -18.52 21.56
C ILE A 356 3.80 -17.33 20.94
N GLY A 357 4.22 -16.35 21.74
CA GLY A 357 4.94 -15.18 21.25
C GLY A 357 6.35 -15.50 20.78
N GLU A 358 7.02 -16.50 21.36
CA GLU A 358 8.29 -16.99 20.85
C GLU A 358 8.15 -17.77 19.54
N LEU A 359 7.09 -18.58 19.38
CA LEU A 359 6.80 -19.23 18.09
C LEU A 359 6.57 -18.17 17.00
N LEU A 360 5.81 -17.11 17.30
CA LEU A 360 5.67 -15.97 16.40
C LEU A 360 7.02 -15.30 16.12
N GLY A 361 7.86 -15.14 17.15
CA GLY A 361 9.22 -14.62 17.03
C GLY A 361 10.09 -15.46 16.10
N ALA A 362 10.01 -16.79 16.18
CA ALA A 362 10.71 -17.71 15.30
C ALA A 362 10.29 -17.54 13.83
N ILE A 363 8.98 -17.40 13.57
CA ILE A 363 8.45 -17.17 12.22
C ILE A 363 8.92 -15.81 11.67
N VAL A 364 8.83 -14.74 12.47
CA VAL A 364 9.25 -13.39 12.07
C VAL A 364 10.75 -13.35 11.81
N LEU A 365 11.56 -13.93 12.69
CA LEU A 365 13.01 -13.96 12.54
C LEU A 365 13.44 -14.81 11.34
N SER A 366 12.77 -15.93 11.10
CA SER A 366 12.98 -16.75 9.90
C SER A 366 12.70 -15.93 8.63
N ALA A 367 11.63 -15.14 8.60
CA ALA A 367 11.33 -14.27 7.46
C ALA A 367 12.41 -13.20 7.25
N ILE A 368 12.92 -12.61 8.34
CA ILE A 368 14.00 -11.62 8.29
C ILE A 368 15.27 -12.21 7.66
N LEU A 369 15.67 -13.41 8.11
CA LEU A 369 16.87 -14.09 7.63
C LEU A 369 16.72 -14.55 6.18
N ALA A 370 15.56 -15.12 5.82
CA ALA A 370 15.30 -15.63 4.47
C ALA A 370 15.33 -14.54 3.39
N THR A 371 15.02 -13.30 3.76
CA THR A 371 15.02 -12.16 2.84
C THR A 371 16.08 -11.13 3.18
N ASP A 372 17.05 -11.43 4.04
CA ASP A 372 18.15 -10.52 4.39
C ASP A 372 17.65 -9.09 4.71
N SER A 373 16.61 -9.00 5.55
CA SER A 373 15.99 -7.74 5.97
C SER A 373 16.72 -7.15 7.17
N ASP A 374 16.76 -5.83 7.34
CA ASP A 374 17.35 -5.25 8.55
C ASP A 374 16.46 -5.51 9.78
N TYR A 375 15.14 -5.44 9.62
CA TYR A 375 14.18 -5.87 10.64
C TYR A 375 12.87 -6.31 10.00
N GLY A 376 12.07 -7.03 10.78
CA GLY A 376 10.80 -7.56 10.33
C GLY A 376 9.82 -7.63 11.48
N MET A 377 8.54 -7.78 11.13
CA MET A 377 7.49 -7.76 12.12
C MET A 377 6.24 -8.51 11.71
N SER A 378 5.51 -8.93 12.74
CA SER A 378 4.10 -9.30 12.67
C SER A 378 3.36 -8.69 13.86
N SER A 379 2.12 -8.31 13.64
CA SER A 379 1.28 -7.69 14.69
C SER A 379 -0.12 -8.26 14.65
N SER A 380 -0.74 -8.37 15.83
CA SER A 380 -2.11 -8.85 15.98
C SER A 380 -2.72 -8.35 17.29
N ILE A 381 -3.90 -8.86 17.62
CA ILE A 381 -4.55 -8.64 18.90
C ILE A 381 -3.80 -9.37 20.01
N ARG A 382 -3.65 -8.72 21.17
CA ARG A 382 -2.96 -9.27 22.33
C ARG A 382 -3.75 -10.37 23.01
N ASP A 383 -5.04 -10.14 23.21
CA ASP A 383 -5.96 -11.09 23.81
C ASP A 383 -6.97 -11.54 22.77
N LEU A 384 -6.80 -12.75 22.25
CA LEU A 384 -7.70 -13.30 21.24
C LEU A 384 -9.12 -13.51 21.80
N ALA A 385 -9.24 -13.80 23.10
CA ALA A 385 -10.54 -14.02 23.74
C ALA A 385 -11.36 -12.74 23.84
N SER A 386 -10.73 -11.56 23.82
CA SER A 386 -11.44 -10.28 23.82
C SER A 386 -12.22 -10.01 22.54
N LEU A 387 -11.97 -10.77 21.47
CA LEU A 387 -12.79 -10.74 20.25
C LEU A 387 -14.18 -11.35 20.46
N ARG A 388 -14.40 -12.09 21.55
CA ARG A 388 -15.70 -12.66 21.90
C ARG A 388 -16.65 -11.52 22.24
N GLY A 389 -17.43 -11.09 21.24
CA GLY A 389 -18.49 -10.08 21.40
C GLY A 389 -19.66 -10.57 22.26
N ALA A 390 -20.67 -9.71 22.43
CA ALA A 390 -21.89 -10.07 23.14
C ALA A 390 -22.70 -11.17 22.42
N SER A 391 -22.61 -11.18 21.09
CA SER A 391 -23.12 -12.23 20.21
C SER A 391 -22.02 -12.69 19.24
N PRO A 392 -21.99 -13.97 18.87
CA PRO A 392 -21.18 -14.41 17.73
C PRO A 392 -21.62 -13.64 16.48
N GLY A 393 -20.68 -13.03 15.77
CA GLY A 393 -21.01 -12.23 14.59
C GLY A 393 -21.50 -10.79 14.88
N GLY A 394 -21.52 -10.31 16.14
CA GLY A 394 -21.75 -8.89 16.50
C GLY A 394 -20.48 -8.01 16.64
N PRO A 395 -20.46 -6.77 16.09
CA PRO A 395 -19.23 -5.96 15.98
C PRO A 395 -18.68 -5.46 17.32
N GLU A 396 -19.37 -5.67 18.44
CA GLU A 396 -19.10 -5.03 19.74
C GLU A 396 -17.71 -5.36 20.30
N GLY A 397 -17.31 -6.63 20.31
CA GLY A 397 -16.01 -7.05 20.84
C GLY A 397 -14.86 -6.42 20.06
N VAL A 398 -15.06 -6.30 18.75
CA VAL A 398 -14.09 -5.81 17.78
C VAL A 398 -14.00 -4.28 17.79
N LEU A 399 -15.14 -3.59 17.89
CA LEU A 399 -15.21 -2.13 17.91
C LEU A 399 -14.80 -1.52 19.27
N ALA A 400 -14.88 -2.31 20.35
CA ALA A 400 -14.42 -1.89 21.68
C ALA A 400 -12.89 -1.83 21.81
N LEU A 401 -12.17 -2.49 20.90
CA LEU A 401 -10.70 -2.52 20.91
C LEU A 401 -10.09 -1.12 20.78
N LYS A 402 -9.06 -0.91 21.56
CA LYS A 402 -8.19 0.27 21.60
C LYS A 402 -6.81 -0.10 21.07
N LYS A 403 -6.02 0.90 20.73
CA LYS A 403 -4.63 0.70 20.28
C LYS A 403 -3.80 -0.19 21.23
N GLY A 404 -4.03 -0.09 22.55
CA GLY A 404 -3.31 -0.86 23.57
C GLY A 404 -3.62 -2.36 23.57
N ASP A 405 -4.74 -2.76 22.97
CA ASP A 405 -5.17 -4.17 22.89
C ASP A 405 -4.43 -4.94 21.77
N PHE A 406 -3.59 -4.25 21.01
CA PHE A 406 -2.74 -4.84 19.97
C PHE A 406 -1.30 -4.94 20.44
N PHE A 407 -0.54 -5.82 19.79
CA PHE A 407 0.91 -5.90 19.95
C PHE A 407 1.58 -6.02 18.57
N CYS A 408 2.88 -5.76 18.53
CA CYS A 408 3.70 -5.99 17.34
C CYS A 408 5.00 -6.64 17.76
N CYS A 409 5.21 -7.89 17.35
CA CYS A 409 6.51 -8.56 17.39
C CYS A 409 7.37 -7.94 16.28
N CYS A 410 8.28 -7.04 16.64
CA CYS A 410 9.21 -6.36 15.74
C CYS A 410 10.63 -6.75 16.14
N LEU A 411 11.31 -7.52 15.29
CA LEU A 411 12.61 -8.09 15.62
C LEU A 411 13.69 -7.55 14.68
N PRO A 412 14.90 -7.27 15.18
CA PRO A 412 16.03 -6.91 14.34
C PRO A 412 16.63 -8.17 13.70
N HIS A 413 17.31 -8.01 12.57
CA HIS A 413 18.25 -9.00 12.09
C HIS A 413 19.41 -9.13 13.09
N THR A 414 19.86 -10.36 13.29
CA THR A 414 20.91 -10.75 14.23
C THR A 414 22.28 -10.07 14.01
N THR A 415 22.54 -9.52 12.82
CA THR A 415 23.86 -8.97 12.45
C THR A 415 23.75 -7.63 11.74
N ARG A 416 22.78 -7.45 10.82
CA ARG A 416 22.67 -6.22 10.03
C ARG A 416 22.39 -4.96 10.84
N MET A 417 21.63 -5.09 11.93
CA MET A 417 21.33 -3.95 12.80
C MET A 417 22.41 -3.65 13.82
N ALA A 418 23.51 -4.41 13.87
CA ALA A 418 24.58 -4.19 14.86
C ALA A 418 25.16 -2.76 14.79
N ALA A 419 25.35 -2.21 13.58
CA ALA A 419 25.86 -0.85 13.38
C ALA A 419 24.88 0.26 13.80
N THR A 420 23.60 -0.06 13.97
CA THR A 420 22.57 0.88 14.45
C THR A 420 22.76 1.21 15.95
N GLY A 421 23.38 0.31 16.71
CA GLY A 421 23.69 0.53 18.12
C GLY A 421 22.44 0.87 18.95
N ASP A 422 22.52 1.93 19.75
CA ASP A 422 21.47 2.36 20.67
C ASP A 422 20.18 2.83 19.98
N GLU A 423 20.23 3.18 18.70
CA GLU A 423 19.05 3.56 17.91
C GLU A 423 18.13 2.36 17.59
N THR A 424 18.59 1.12 17.83
CA THR A 424 17.81 -0.09 17.56
C THR A 424 16.52 -0.11 18.38
N VAL A 425 16.58 0.16 19.68
CA VAL A 425 15.41 0.19 20.58
C VAL A 425 14.38 1.24 20.08
N PRO A 426 14.73 2.53 19.88
CA PRO A 426 13.80 3.51 19.32
C PRO A 426 13.20 3.15 17.96
N ILE A 427 13.98 2.56 17.05
CA ILE A 427 13.49 2.16 15.71
C ILE A 427 12.43 1.07 15.84
N LEU A 428 12.75 -0.03 16.54
CA LEU A 428 11.85 -1.17 16.67
C LEU A 428 10.56 -0.79 17.39
N TRP A 429 10.65 0.00 18.47
CA TRP A 429 9.47 0.42 19.23
C TRP A 429 8.58 1.39 18.44
N ARG A 430 9.15 2.37 17.70
CA ARG A 430 8.36 3.25 16.84
C ARG A 430 7.63 2.47 15.74
N ALA A 431 8.32 1.51 15.12
CA ALA A 431 7.71 0.63 14.13
C ALA A 431 6.57 -0.20 14.75
N ALA A 432 6.79 -0.79 15.92
CA ALA A 432 5.78 -1.55 16.66
C ALA A 432 4.54 -0.70 16.98
N GLN A 433 4.72 0.51 17.52
CA GLN A 433 3.62 1.43 17.83
C GLN A 433 2.80 1.82 16.59
N ARG A 434 3.47 2.05 15.45
CA ARG A 434 2.80 2.36 14.19
C ARG A 434 1.96 1.17 13.71
N MET A 435 2.44 -0.06 13.90
CA MET A 435 1.71 -1.27 13.53
C MET A 435 0.51 -1.53 14.43
N MET A 436 0.64 -1.34 15.75
CA MET A 436 -0.50 -1.39 16.68
C MET A 436 -1.60 -0.40 16.28
N PHE A 437 -1.21 0.83 15.90
CA PHE A 437 -2.16 1.83 15.40
C PHE A 437 -2.81 1.41 14.08
N ASN A 438 -2.05 0.84 13.14
CA ASN A 438 -2.57 0.32 11.87
C ASN A 438 -3.62 -0.76 12.11
N ARG A 439 -3.32 -1.75 12.96
CA ARG A 439 -4.25 -2.82 13.30
C ARG A 439 -5.54 -2.27 13.83
N TRP A 440 -5.47 -1.43 14.87
CA TRP A 440 -6.64 -0.74 15.43
C TRP A 440 -7.48 0.00 14.37
N HIS A 441 -6.87 0.58 13.33
CA HIS A 441 -7.59 1.26 12.25
C HIS A 441 -8.20 0.34 11.20
N PHE A 442 -7.59 -0.82 10.94
CA PHE A 442 -8.06 -1.73 9.91
C PHE A 442 -9.24 -2.56 10.37
N VAL A 443 -9.31 -2.84 11.67
CA VAL A 443 -10.31 -3.70 12.27
C VAL A 443 -11.74 -3.31 11.88
N PRO A 444 -12.19 -2.03 11.98
CA PRO A 444 -13.56 -1.68 11.62
C PRO A 444 -13.83 -1.76 10.11
N GLY A 445 -12.79 -1.75 9.26
CA GLY A 445 -12.93 -1.75 7.80
C GLY A 445 -13.52 -3.01 7.19
N GLU A 446 -13.83 -4.01 8.03
CA GLU A 446 -14.51 -5.26 7.66
C GLU A 446 -16.03 -5.21 7.81
N PHE A 447 -16.56 -4.25 8.55
CA PHE A 447 -18.00 -4.13 8.82
C PHE A 447 -18.67 -3.20 7.82
N ASP A 448 -19.98 -3.34 7.69
CA ASP A 448 -20.77 -2.38 6.93
C ASP A 448 -20.74 -1.03 7.65
N ARG A 449 -20.74 0.05 6.86
CA ARG A 449 -20.65 1.42 7.41
C ARG A 449 -21.72 1.71 8.47
N ALA A 450 -22.90 1.11 8.36
CA ALA A 450 -24.00 1.25 9.30
C ALA A 450 -23.73 0.61 10.68
N GLU A 451 -22.83 -0.37 10.75
CA GLU A 451 -22.43 -1.06 11.98
C GLU A 451 -21.32 -0.31 12.73
N ILE A 452 -20.59 0.58 12.03
CA ILE A 452 -19.46 1.31 12.59
C ILE A 452 -19.94 2.64 13.19
N PRO A 453 -19.66 2.93 14.48
CA PRO A 453 -20.00 4.20 15.12
C PRO A 453 -19.48 5.39 14.31
N ALA A 454 -20.28 6.45 14.19
CA ALA A 454 -19.96 7.59 13.33
C ALA A 454 -18.63 8.29 13.69
N ASN A 455 -18.25 8.26 14.97
CA ASN A 455 -16.99 8.82 15.49
C ASN A 455 -15.81 7.83 15.43
N ARG A 456 -16.02 6.60 14.98
CA ARG A 456 -14.96 5.59 14.87
C ARG A 456 -14.25 5.74 13.52
N HIS A 457 -13.07 6.35 13.55
CA HIS A 457 -12.20 6.41 12.38
C HIS A 457 -11.63 5.02 12.03
N TYR A 458 -11.50 4.73 10.73
CA TYR A 458 -10.95 3.46 10.24
C TYR A 458 -10.33 3.62 8.84
N PHE A 459 -9.50 2.65 8.45
CA PHE A 459 -8.99 2.49 7.09
C PHE A 459 -9.37 1.12 6.55
N PHE A 460 -9.52 1.00 5.24
CA PHE A 460 -9.68 -0.33 4.63
C PHE A 460 -8.39 -1.16 4.82
N PRO A 461 -8.50 -2.44 5.25
CA PRO A 461 -7.32 -3.28 5.42
C PRO A 461 -6.61 -3.54 4.09
N PRO A 462 -5.28 -3.65 4.08
CA PRO A 462 -4.54 -4.08 2.91
C PRO A 462 -4.92 -5.52 2.55
N GLN A 463 -5.22 -5.74 1.28
CA GLN A 463 -5.67 -7.05 0.81
C GLN A 463 -4.52 -7.81 0.15
N ILE A 464 -3.80 -7.23 -0.81
CA ILE A 464 -2.77 -7.94 -1.56
C ILE A 464 -1.35 -7.60 -1.09
N PRO A 465 -0.38 -8.53 -1.25
CA PRO A 465 1.03 -8.29 -0.96
C PRO A 465 1.63 -7.14 -1.77
N ASP A 466 2.62 -6.46 -1.21
CA ASP A 466 3.32 -5.38 -1.91
C ASP A 466 4.79 -5.23 -1.55
N ILE A 467 5.53 -4.68 -2.51
CA ILE A 467 6.90 -4.17 -2.36
C ILE A 467 6.83 -2.65 -2.49
N ALA A 468 7.42 -1.91 -1.54
CA ALA A 468 7.57 -0.46 -1.65
C ALA A 468 9.04 -0.06 -1.75
N GLU A 469 9.30 0.94 -2.58
CA GLU A 469 10.60 1.56 -2.78
C GLU A 469 10.51 3.06 -2.48
N HIS A 470 11.61 3.64 -2.00
CA HIS A 470 11.66 5.05 -1.60
C HIS A 470 10.70 5.41 -0.46
N ALA A 471 10.45 4.45 0.44
CA ALA A 471 9.51 4.58 1.54
C ALA A 471 9.89 5.71 2.51
N GLU A 472 11.16 6.12 2.53
CA GLU A 472 11.73 7.16 3.37
C GLU A 472 11.10 8.54 3.09
N HIS A 473 10.45 8.71 1.93
CA HIS A 473 9.80 9.96 1.55
C HIS A 473 8.31 10.05 1.92
N HIS A 474 7.70 9.00 2.52
CA HIS A 474 6.26 9.00 2.81
C HIS A 474 5.86 9.96 3.94
N HIS A 475 6.40 9.76 5.15
CA HIS A 475 6.07 10.54 6.34
C HIS A 475 7.18 10.47 7.39
N GLY A 476 7.20 11.40 8.35
CA GLY A 476 8.26 11.52 9.36
C GLY A 476 8.58 10.21 10.12
N GLY A 477 7.57 9.36 10.39
CA GLY A 477 7.79 8.05 11.01
C GLY A 477 8.65 7.07 10.20
N HIS A 478 8.61 7.11 8.86
CA HIS A 478 9.44 6.28 7.99
C HIS A 478 10.89 6.77 8.00
N VAL A 479 11.11 8.09 7.88
CA VAL A 479 12.45 8.70 8.03
C VAL A 479 13.06 8.31 9.38
N ALA A 480 12.30 8.50 10.45
CA ALA A 480 12.78 8.28 11.81
C ALA A 480 13.08 6.80 12.10
N SER A 481 12.40 5.87 11.42
CA SER A 481 12.65 4.42 11.52
C SER A 481 13.52 3.90 10.38
N ARG A 482 14.11 4.78 9.57
CA ARG A 482 14.96 4.47 8.40
C ARG A 482 14.33 3.49 7.41
N VAL A 483 13.02 3.57 7.21
CA VAL A 483 12.27 2.70 6.30
C VAL A 483 12.53 3.12 4.86
N ARG A 484 13.33 2.35 4.11
CA ARG A 484 13.65 2.66 2.71
C ARG A 484 12.97 1.72 1.71
N TYR A 485 13.09 0.43 1.94
CA TYR A 485 12.41 -0.60 1.16
C TYR A 485 11.56 -1.46 2.08
N THR A 486 10.35 -1.81 1.66
CA THR A 486 9.46 -2.65 2.47
C THR A 486 8.82 -3.76 1.66
N ILE A 487 8.63 -4.92 2.29
CA ILE A 487 7.60 -5.87 1.90
C ILE A 487 6.47 -5.80 2.91
N ARG A 488 5.22 -5.89 2.42
CA ARG A 488 4.06 -6.24 3.21
C ARG A 488 3.39 -7.46 2.59
N ALA A 489 3.31 -8.55 3.34
CA ALA A 489 2.48 -9.71 3.05
C ALA A 489 1.29 -9.69 4.02
N PRO A 490 0.12 -9.14 3.64
CA PRO A 490 -1.07 -9.23 4.49
C PRO A 490 -1.47 -10.69 4.68
N GLY A 491 -2.21 -10.97 5.76
CA GLY A 491 -2.74 -12.31 6.05
C GLY A 491 -3.33 -13.01 4.82
N ALA A 492 -3.36 -14.34 4.85
CA ALA A 492 -3.68 -15.18 3.70
C ALA A 492 -5.11 -15.02 3.14
N GLN A 493 -5.93 -14.09 3.68
CA GLN A 493 -7.33 -13.85 3.31
C GLN A 493 -7.63 -13.56 1.84
N VAL A 494 -6.60 -13.36 1.00
CA VAL A 494 -6.80 -13.25 -0.45
C VAL A 494 -6.92 -14.63 -1.08
N TRP A 495 -6.12 -15.60 -0.65
CA TRP A 495 -6.06 -16.95 -1.26
C TRP A 495 -6.41 -18.09 -0.30
N HIS A 496 -6.75 -17.77 0.94
CA HIS A 496 -7.38 -18.64 1.94
C HIS A 496 -8.72 -18.00 2.34
N PRO A 497 -9.73 -18.77 2.78
CA PRO A 497 -10.88 -18.21 3.49
C PRO A 497 -10.45 -17.10 4.46
N PRO A 498 -11.18 -15.97 4.56
CA PRO A 498 -10.84 -14.93 5.52
C PRO A 498 -10.62 -15.52 6.92
N PHE A 499 -9.62 -15.01 7.65
CA PHE A 499 -9.46 -15.39 9.05
C PHE A 499 -10.72 -14.97 9.82
N THR A 500 -11.34 -15.92 10.50
CA THR A 500 -12.56 -15.69 11.28
C THR A 500 -12.33 -15.93 12.75
N ALA A 501 -12.88 -15.05 13.59
CA ALA A 501 -12.91 -15.21 15.04
C ALA A 501 -14.29 -14.86 15.57
N PHE A 502 -14.87 -15.75 16.36
CA PHE A 502 -16.21 -15.70 16.94
C PHE A 502 -17.29 -15.29 15.93
N GLY A 503 -17.24 -15.84 14.72
CA GLY A 503 -18.19 -15.56 13.63
C GLY A 503 -17.88 -14.32 12.79
N HIS A 504 -16.78 -13.61 13.03
CA HIS A 504 -16.39 -12.41 12.29
C HIS A 504 -15.19 -12.62 11.41
N GLY A 505 -15.23 -12.08 10.18
CA GLY A 505 -14.03 -11.86 9.39
C GLY A 505 -13.13 -10.80 10.04
N PHE A 506 -11.87 -11.13 10.27
CA PHE A 506 -10.90 -10.21 10.81
C PHE A 506 -9.72 -10.03 9.84
N ARG A 507 -9.97 -9.29 8.75
CA ARG A 507 -8.91 -9.02 7.76
C ARG A 507 -7.88 -8.06 8.33
N GLY A 508 -6.64 -8.27 7.92
CA GLY A 508 -5.52 -7.52 8.48
C GLY A 508 -5.28 -7.83 9.97
N CYS A 509 -5.84 -8.93 10.51
CA CYS A 509 -5.54 -9.44 11.85
C CYS A 509 -4.03 -9.63 12.05
N TYR A 510 -3.36 -10.09 11.01
CA TYR A 510 -1.91 -10.25 10.95
C TYR A 510 -1.38 -9.93 9.54
N ASP A 511 -0.09 -9.65 9.49
CA ASP A 511 0.72 -9.53 8.28
C ASP A 511 2.17 -9.87 8.64
N ILE A 512 2.98 -10.18 7.63
CA ILE A 512 4.44 -10.09 7.72
C ILE A 512 4.85 -8.80 7.04
N ARG A 513 5.66 -7.99 7.72
CA ARG A 513 6.33 -6.84 7.13
C ARG A 513 7.82 -6.93 7.33
N LEU A 514 8.56 -6.56 6.30
CA LEU A 514 10.01 -6.63 6.26
C LEU A 514 10.55 -5.29 5.80
N VAL A 515 11.64 -4.84 6.40
CA VAL A 515 12.23 -3.53 6.13
C VAL A 515 13.72 -3.68 5.85
N ARG A 516 14.15 -3.06 4.75
CA ARG A 516 15.55 -2.76 4.48
C ARG A 516 15.76 -1.26 4.62
N MET A 517 16.66 -0.90 5.51
CA MET A 517 17.20 0.44 5.72
C MET A 517 18.24 0.74 4.66
N GLU A 518 19.10 -0.23 4.37
CA GLU A 518 20.20 -0.14 3.41
C GLU A 518 20.35 -1.47 2.68
N SER A 519 20.16 -1.48 1.36
CA SER A 519 20.42 -2.59 0.42
C SER A 519 19.74 -2.32 -0.92
N PRO A 520 19.93 -3.19 -1.94
CA PRO A 520 19.05 -3.20 -3.10
C PRO A 520 17.56 -3.38 -2.73
N PRO A 521 16.64 -2.86 -3.55
CA PRO A 521 15.20 -3.09 -3.41
C PRO A 521 14.84 -4.57 -3.34
N TYR A 522 13.75 -4.89 -2.65
CA TYR A 522 13.23 -6.26 -2.63
C TYR A 522 12.81 -6.76 -4.02
N THR A 523 13.02 -8.04 -4.23
CA THR A 523 12.68 -8.81 -5.41
C THR A 523 11.32 -9.48 -5.25
N ARG A 524 10.80 -10.02 -6.37
CA ARG A 524 9.58 -10.83 -6.35
C ARG A 524 9.74 -12.14 -5.58
N ALA A 525 10.92 -12.75 -5.61
CA ALA A 525 11.19 -13.99 -4.88
C ALA A 525 11.10 -13.76 -3.36
N GLU A 526 11.66 -12.67 -2.87
CA GLU A 526 11.58 -12.31 -1.44
C GLU A 526 10.15 -11.97 -1.00
N LEU A 527 9.33 -11.39 -1.89
CA LEU A 527 7.90 -11.22 -1.63
C LEU A 527 7.19 -12.57 -1.48
N VAL A 528 7.52 -13.57 -2.30
CA VAL A 528 6.98 -14.93 -2.18
C VAL A 528 7.38 -15.56 -0.84
N GLU A 529 8.63 -15.38 -0.41
CA GLU A 529 9.08 -15.83 0.92
C GLU A 529 8.31 -15.17 2.06
N ALA A 530 8.06 -13.86 1.99
CA ALA A 530 7.24 -13.16 2.98
C ALA A 530 5.80 -13.70 3.02
N VAL A 531 5.23 -14.05 1.86
CA VAL A 531 3.90 -14.67 1.77
C VAL A 531 3.88 -16.08 2.39
N ARG A 532 4.91 -16.90 2.14
CA ARG A 532 5.08 -18.22 2.77
C ARG A 532 5.14 -18.11 4.29
N HIS A 533 5.92 -17.17 4.82
CA HIS A 533 5.97 -16.93 6.27
C HIS A 533 4.66 -16.38 6.83
N CYS A 534 3.94 -15.56 6.06
CA CYS A 534 2.61 -15.10 6.47
C CYS A 534 1.59 -16.25 6.53
N SER A 535 1.75 -17.31 5.73
CA SER A 535 0.91 -18.51 5.81
C SER A 535 1.17 -19.31 7.09
N LEU A 536 2.40 -19.28 7.62
CA LEU A 536 2.71 -19.82 8.95
C LEU A 536 2.02 -19.02 10.05
N VAL A 537 2.07 -17.69 9.98
CA VAL A 537 1.34 -16.83 10.94
C VAL A 537 -0.18 -17.12 10.87
N ASP A 538 -0.73 -17.32 9.67
CA ASP A 538 -2.14 -17.67 9.44
C ASP A 538 -2.53 -18.98 10.15
N GLU A 539 -1.79 -20.06 9.92
CA GLU A 539 -2.10 -21.38 10.52
C GLU A 539 -1.95 -21.36 12.05
N MET A 540 -0.99 -20.60 12.58
CA MET A 540 -0.86 -20.38 14.03
C MET A 540 -2.11 -19.71 14.61
N TRP A 541 -2.55 -18.58 14.04
CA TRP A 541 -3.74 -17.87 14.55
C TRP A 541 -5.02 -18.68 14.38
N ARG A 542 -5.17 -19.42 13.27
CA ARG A 542 -6.33 -20.31 13.06
C ARG A 542 -6.38 -21.42 14.10
N THR A 543 -5.24 -22.04 14.39
CA THR A 543 -5.18 -23.10 15.42
C THR A 543 -5.61 -22.55 16.79
N LEU A 544 -5.16 -21.35 17.16
CA LEU A 544 -5.53 -20.71 18.43
C LEU A 544 -7.03 -20.37 18.48
N VAL A 545 -7.58 -19.77 17.41
CA VAL A 545 -9.00 -19.37 17.41
C VAL A 545 -9.94 -20.57 17.39
N GLU A 546 -9.64 -21.59 16.58
CA GLU A 546 -10.41 -22.84 16.57
C GLU A 546 -10.45 -23.47 17.96
N GLY A 547 -9.28 -23.61 18.59
CA GLY A 547 -9.21 -24.21 19.92
C GLY A 547 -9.97 -23.40 20.98
N LEU A 548 -9.93 -22.08 20.88
CA LEU A 548 -10.63 -21.19 21.79
C LEU A 548 -12.16 -21.19 21.58
N GLU A 549 -12.62 -21.31 20.33
CA GLU A 549 -14.05 -21.40 19.99
C GLU A 549 -14.66 -22.75 20.38
N PHE A 550 -13.93 -23.85 20.16
CA PHE A 550 -14.37 -25.19 20.55
C PHE A 550 -14.15 -25.50 22.04
N GLY A 551 -13.54 -24.57 22.79
CA GLY A 551 -13.24 -24.76 24.22
C GLY A 551 -12.20 -25.84 24.49
N THR A 552 -11.39 -26.20 23.49
CA THR A 552 -10.31 -27.19 23.60
C THR A 552 -8.97 -26.57 23.99
N LEU A 553 -8.83 -25.25 23.86
CA LEU A 553 -7.66 -24.48 24.30
C LEU A 553 -8.07 -23.30 25.18
N SER A 554 -7.24 -23.03 26.19
CA SER A 554 -7.20 -21.73 26.85
C SER A 554 -6.04 -20.94 26.26
N VAL A 555 -6.30 -19.77 25.69
CA VAL A 555 -5.29 -18.92 25.06
C VAL A 555 -5.06 -17.72 25.96
N ALA A 556 -3.91 -17.68 26.64
CA ALA A 556 -3.52 -16.53 27.45
C ALA A 556 -3.17 -15.32 26.55
N PRO A 557 -3.35 -14.07 27.02
CA PRO A 557 -2.90 -12.90 26.29
C PRO A 557 -1.38 -12.96 26.02
N VAL A 558 -0.98 -12.57 24.80
CA VAL A 558 0.44 -12.51 24.43
C VAL A 558 1.16 -11.50 25.33
N ARG A 559 2.12 -12.00 26.10
CA ARG A 559 2.99 -11.17 26.98
C ARG A 559 4.10 -10.53 26.14
N GLY A 560 4.72 -9.47 26.65
CA GLY A 560 5.84 -8.80 25.95
C GLY A 560 5.43 -7.94 24.74
N PHE A 561 6.43 -7.58 23.93
CA PHE A 561 6.32 -6.63 22.81
C PHE A 561 5.72 -5.26 23.18
N GLY A 562 5.79 -4.91 24.47
CA GLY A 562 5.48 -3.59 24.98
C GLY A 562 6.73 -2.73 25.08
N ARG A 563 6.56 -1.47 25.49
CA ARG A 563 7.68 -0.51 25.61
C ARG A 563 8.83 -1.07 26.46
N ASP A 564 8.53 -1.51 27.67
CA ASP A 564 9.51 -2.01 28.64
C ASP A 564 10.23 -3.26 28.13
N TRP A 565 9.55 -4.09 27.33
CA TRP A 565 10.15 -5.25 26.67
C TRP A 565 11.21 -4.84 25.64
N TYR A 566 10.94 -3.80 24.84
CA TYR A 566 11.93 -3.25 23.92
C TYR A 566 13.06 -2.52 24.67
N GLU A 567 12.75 -1.70 25.67
CA GLU A 567 13.76 -0.96 26.43
C GLU A 567 14.74 -1.89 27.18
N SER A 568 14.26 -3.05 27.65
CA SER A 568 15.10 -4.09 28.28
C SER A 568 15.81 -5.04 27.29
N ARG A 569 15.71 -4.77 25.98
CA ARG A 569 16.24 -5.60 24.90
C ARG A 569 15.86 -7.08 25.02
N ALA A 570 14.65 -7.37 25.48
CA ALA A 570 14.21 -8.73 25.74
C ALA A 570 14.21 -9.63 24.48
N TRP A 571 14.25 -9.05 23.27
CA TRP A 571 14.44 -9.83 22.04
C TRP A 571 15.78 -10.60 22.02
N GLU A 572 16.84 -10.09 22.65
CA GLU A 572 18.15 -10.76 22.67
C GLU A 572 18.12 -12.07 23.45
N ARG A 573 17.15 -12.20 24.38
CA ARG A 573 16.92 -13.39 25.19
C ARG A 573 15.85 -14.32 24.61
N LEU A 574 15.21 -13.96 23.50
CA LEU A 574 14.27 -14.87 22.83
C LEU A 574 15.04 -16.12 22.37
N ARG A 575 14.55 -17.30 22.74
CA ARG A 575 15.11 -18.57 22.28
C ARG A 575 15.32 -18.64 20.76
N PRO A 576 14.37 -18.25 19.89
CA PRO A 576 14.65 -18.21 18.45
C PRO A 576 15.76 -17.22 18.06
N TYR A 577 15.93 -16.12 18.79
CA TYR A 577 17.00 -15.16 18.51
C TYR A 577 18.38 -15.71 18.89
N THR A 578 18.49 -16.37 20.06
CA THR A 578 19.75 -17.02 20.47
C THR A 578 20.13 -18.18 19.56
N MET A 579 19.14 -18.95 19.09
CA MET A 579 19.34 -20.01 18.09
C MET A 579 19.86 -19.42 16.77
N ALA A 580 19.26 -18.33 16.29
CA ALA A 580 19.68 -17.66 15.06
C ALA A 580 21.07 -17.00 15.12
N THR A 581 21.54 -16.61 16.31
CA THR A 581 22.91 -16.08 16.50
C THR A 581 23.94 -17.19 16.73
N GLY A 582 23.51 -18.43 17.02
CA GLY A 582 24.39 -19.50 17.46
C GLY A 582 25.01 -19.25 18.85
N ALA A 583 24.47 -18.31 19.62
CA ALA A 583 24.95 -18.04 20.97
C ALA A 583 24.55 -19.19 21.91
N PRO A 584 25.45 -19.68 22.79
CA PRO A 584 25.07 -20.66 23.80
C PRO A 584 23.97 -20.07 24.68
N ALA A 585 22.87 -20.80 24.88
CA ALA A 585 21.81 -20.38 25.78
C ALA A 585 22.42 -20.15 27.16
N GLU A 586 22.44 -18.89 27.63
CA GLU A 586 22.84 -18.60 28.99
C GLU A 586 21.89 -19.37 29.92
N VAL A 587 22.48 -20.29 30.69
CA VAL A 587 21.77 -21.05 31.72
C VAL A 587 21.19 -20.02 32.69
N ALA A 588 19.86 -19.95 32.77
CA ALA A 588 19.18 -19.11 33.75
C ALA A 588 19.76 -19.38 35.16
N PRO A 589 20.04 -18.36 35.97
CA PRO A 589 20.52 -18.58 37.33
C PRO A 589 19.44 -19.36 38.11
N ALA A 590 19.88 -20.45 38.74
CA ALA A 590 19.05 -21.40 39.49
C ALA A 590 18.30 -20.78 40.66
#